data_AF-A0A962RPT6-F1
#
_entry.id   AF-A0A962RPT6-F1
#
_cell.length_a   1.000
_cell.length_b   1.000
_cell.length_c   1.000
_cell.angle_alpha   90.00
_cell.angle_beta   90.00
_cell.angle_gamma   90.00
#
_symmetry.space_group_name_H-M   'P 1'
#
loop_
_entity.id
_entity.type
_entity.pdbx_description
1 polymer ?
#
loop_
_entity_poly.entity_id
_entity_poly.type
_entity_poly.pdbx_seq_one_letter_code
_entity_poly.pdbx_strand_id
1 'polypeptide(L)'
;AAHMFIFYFAILSAITPPVAITLYAANSLSGAGIWDSGIAAMKLAATGYIIPFMFVYGPAILLIGSWDRVAMAVVSACLGIVCLASSLHGYLLRNSYFWERILLFAAALVLIKPGVGTDAIGLALFVLVLLSQRLGRGVPETAREVA
;
A
#
# COMPACT_ATOMS: atom_id res chain seq x y z
N ALA A 1 -16.14 8.87 -10.31
CA ALA A 1 -15.62 7.97 -9.25
C ALA A 1 -15.99 6.50 -9.50
N ALA A 2 -17.28 6.13 -9.56
CA ALA A 2 -17.70 4.71 -9.71
C ALA A 2 -17.09 3.99 -10.94
N HIS A 3 -17.04 4.63 -12.11
CA HIS A 3 -16.39 4.06 -13.30
C HIS A 3 -14.91 3.70 -13.06
N MET A 4 -14.15 4.59 -12.41
CA MET A 4 -12.74 4.34 -12.08
C MET A 4 -12.59 3.29 -10.98
N PHE A 5 -13.51 3.24 -10.01
CA PHE A 5 -13.54 2.21 -8.98
C PHE A 5 -13.66 0.81 -9.61
N ILE A 6 -14.68 0.61 -10.47
CA ILE A 6 -14.93 -0.67 -11.12
C ILE A 6 -13.81 -1.03 -12.08
N PHE A 7 -13.30 -0.06 -12.85
CA PHE A 7 -12.17 -0.26 -13.76
C PHE A 7 -10.92 -0.78 -13.03
N TYR A 8 -10.56 -0.17 -11.90
CA TYR A 8 -9.37 -0.55 -11.15
C TYR A 8 -9.52 -1.94 -10.52
N PHE A 9 -10.70 -2.25 -9.97
CA PHE A 9 -11.01 -3.60 -9.49
C PHE A 9 -11.02 -4.65 -10.60
N ALA A 10 -11.47 -4.31 -11.81
CA ALA A 10 -11.46 -5.20 -12.95
C ALA A 10 -10.03 -5.55 -13.41
N ILE A 11 -9.09 -4.61 -13.31
CA ILE A 11 -7.67 -4.88 -13.60
C ILE A 11 -7.06 -5.76 -12.50
N LEU A 12 -7.29 -5.42 -11.23
CA LEU A 12 -6.72 -6.16 -10.10
C LEU A 12 -7.31 -7.58 -9.96
N SER A 13 -8.53 -7.82 -10.43
CA SER A 13 -9.16 -9.15 -10.38
C SER A 13 -8.41 -10.21 -11.19
N ALA A 14 -7.63 -9.79 -12.20
CA ALA A 14 -6.78 -10.67 -12.99
C ALA A 14 -5.57 -11.22 -12.22
N ILE A 15 -5.33 -10.76 -10.98
CA ILE A 15 -4.22 -11.17 -10.11
C ILE A 15 -4.70 -12.12 -8.98
N THR A 16 -6.00 -12.13 -8.66
CA THR A 16 -6.62 -12.96 -7.61
C THR A 16 -6.76 -14.44 -7.99
N PRO A 17 -6.11 -15.39 -7.29
CA PRO A 17 -6.43 -16.81 -7.41
C PRO A 17 -7.90 -17.07 -6.99
N PRO A 18 -8.66 -17.98 -7.65
CA PRO A 18 -8.28 -18.97 -8.67
C PRO A 18 -8.45 -18.49 -10.13
N VAL A 19 -8.88 -17.25 -10.38
CA VAL A 19 -9.26 -16.78 -11.73
C VAL A 19 -8.09 -16.13 -12.48
N ALA A 20 -6.97 -15.83 -11.81
CA ALA A 20 -5.85 -15.02 -12.28
C ALA A 20 -5.20 -15.44 -13.63
N ILE A 21 -5.85 -15.09 -14.76
CA ILE A 21 -5.42 -15.41 -16.14
C ILE A 21 -4.00 -14.96 -16.45
N THR A 22 -3.61 -13.78 -15.96
CA THR A 22 -2.27 -13.23 -16.16
C THR A 22 -1.21 -14.04 -15.42
N LEU A 23 -1.56 -14.56 -14.24
CA LEU A 23 -0.70 -15.43 -13.44
C LEU A 23 -0.52 -16.80 -14.11
N TYR A 24 -1.57 -17.37 -14.71
CA TYR A 24 -1.47 -18.61 -15.48
C TYR A 24 -0.51 -18.48 -16.66
N ALA A 25 -0.57 -17.37 -17.38
CA ALA A 25 0.33 -17.08 -18.50
C ALA A 25 1.78 -16.82 -18.05
N ALA A 26 1.99 -16.11 -16.94
CA ALA A 26 3.32 -15.87 -16.40
C ALA A 26 3.98 -17.17 -15.90
N ASN A 27 3.20 -18.03 -15.25
CA ASN A 27 3.71 -19.28 -14.68
C ASN A 27 3.99 -20.36 -15.72
N SER A 28 3.28 -20.39 -16.85
CA SER A 28 3.62 -21.29 -17.95
C SER A 28 4.97 -20.96 -18.59
N LEU A 29 5.45 -19.71 -18.45
CA LEU A 29 6.77 -19.28 -18.89
C LEU A 29 7.87 -19.50 -17.84
N SER A 30 7.58 -19.27 -16.56
CA SER A 30 8.57 -19.37 -15.47
C SER A 30 8.71 -20.76 -14.86
N GLY A 31 7.70 -21.62 -15.02
CA GLY A 31 7.62 -22.94 -14.37
C GLY A 31 7.25 -22.88 -12.88
N ALA A 32 6.89 -21.70 -12.33
CA ALA A 32 6.53 -21.55 -10.92
C ALA A 32 5.10 -22.05 -10.62
N GLY A 33 4.86 -22.44 -9.35
CA GLY A 33 3.53 -22.82 -8.88
C GLY A 33 2.54 -21.64 -8.91
N ILE A 34 1.31 -21.91 -9.36
CA ILE A 34 0.20 -20.92 -9.41
C ILE A 34 -0.13 -20.38 -8.03
N TRP A 35 -0.17 -21.24 -7.02
CA TRP A 35 -0.51 -20.83 -5.66
C TRP A 35 0.57 -19.95 -5.03
N ASP A 36 1.83 -20.37 -5.11
CA ASP A 36 2.95 -19.61 -4.53
C ASP A 36 3.11 -18.23 -5.19
N SER A 37 3.08 -18.21 -6.52
CA SER A 37 3.17 -16.97 -7.30
C SER A 37 1.93 -16.09 -7.08
N GLY A 38 0.76 -16.70 -6.97
CA GLY A 38 -0.51 -16.01 -6.73
C GLY A 38 -0.56 -15.34 -5.37
N ILE A 39 -0.13 -16.02 -4.31
CA ILE A 39 -0.06 -15.46 -2.96
C ILE A 39 0.97 -14.32 -2.90
N ALA A 40 2.14 -14.50 -3.52
CA ALA A 40 3.16 -13.47 -3.60
C ALA A 40 2.65 -12.23 -4.36
N ALA A 41 2.01 -12.42 -5.51
CA ALA A 41 1.41 -11.35 -6.29
C ALA A 41 0.27 -10.65 -5.54
N MET A 42 -0.58 -11.39 -4.83
CA MET A 42 -1.64 -10.83 -4.00
C MET A 42 -1.12 -9.97 -2.87
N LYS A 43 -0.02 -10.38 -2.22
CA LYS A 43 0.63 -9.59 -1.17
C LYS A 43 1.18 -8.26 -1.71
N LEU A 44 1.71 -8.27 -2.93
CA LEU A 44 2.14 -7.06 -3.64
C LEU A 44 0.93 -6.21 -4.08
N ALA A 45 -0.13 -6.83 -4.58
CA ALA A 45 -1.33 -6.16 -5.07
C ALA A 45 -2.21 -5.60 -3.95
N ALA A 46 -2.11 -6.12 -2.72
CA ALA A 46 -2.86 -5.70 -1.54
C ALA A 46 -2.84 -4.18 -1.33
N THR A 47 -1.72 -3.52 -1.61
CA THR A 47 -1.60 -2.06 -1.53
C THR A 47 -2.39 -1.34 -2.61
N GLY A 48 -2.52 -1.92 -3.79
CA GLY A 48 -3.28 -1.37 -4.91
C GLY A 48 -4.79 -1.41 -4.68
N TYR A 49 -5.30 -2.36 -3.90
CA TYR A 49 -6.73 -2.46 -3.58
C TYR A 49 -7.26 -1.27 -2.76
N ILE A 50 -6.39 -0.43 -2.20
CA ILE A 50 -6.79 0.78 -1.48
C ILE A 50 -7.18 1.93 -2.44
N ILE A 51 -6.60 1.96 -3.64
CA ILE A 51 -6.74 3.05 -4.61
C ILE A 51 -8.19 3.31 -5.04
N PRO A 52 -9.03 2.28 -5.31
CA PRO A 52 -10.45 2.47 -5.58
C PRO A 52 -11.16 3.29 -4.49
N PHE A 53 -10.86 3.02 -3.21
CA PHE A 53 -11.46 3.75 -2.09
C PHE A 53 -11.01 5.21 -2.08
N MET A 54 -9.77 5.49 -2.44
CA MET A 54 -9.24 6.85 -2.55
C MET A 54 -9.97 7.67 -3.62
N PHE A 55 -10.38 7.05 -4.73
CA PHE A 55 -11.22 7.72 -5.75
C PHE A 55 -12.61 8.11 -5.25
N VAL A 56 -13.14 7.38 -4.26
CA VAL A 56 -14.46 7.66 -3.66
C VAL A 56 -14.35 8.80 -2.65
N TYR A 57 -13.31 8.79 -1.81
CA TYR A 57 -13.12 9.81 -0.76
C TYR A 57 -12.51 11.12 -1.28
N GLY A 58 -11.75 11.07 -2.38
CA GLY A 58 -10.99 12.20 -2.90
C GLY A 58 -11.08 12.33 -4.42
N PRO A 59 -12.13 12.95 -4.98
CA PRO A 59 -12.23 13.18 -6.43
C PRO A 59 -11.09 14.04 -6.99
N ALA A 60 -10.38 14.78 -6.13
CA ALA A 60 -9.16 15.50 -6.50
C ALA A 60 -8.05 14.59 -7.07
N ILE A 61 -8.00 13.31 -6.68
CA ILE A 61 -7.06 12.33 -7.26
C ILE A 61 -7.38 12.08 -8.75
N LEU A 62 -8.62 12.29 -9.17
CA LEU A 62 -9.06 12.18 -10.56
C LEU A 62 -8.82 13.47 -11.36
N LEU A 63 -7.96 14.37 -10.87
CA LEU A 63 -7.71 15.70 -11.46
C LEU A 63 -8.97 16.59 -11.52
N ILE A 64 -9.97 16.30 -10.69
CA ILE A 64 -11.21 17.07 -10.60
C ILE A 64 -11.08 18.07 -9.46
N GLY A 65 -10.88 19.34 -9.79
CA GLY A 65 -10.81 20.44 -8.83
C GLY A 65 -9.67 21.40 -9.11
N SER A 66 -9.27 22.14 -8.08
CA SER A 66 -8.17 23.10 -8.15
C SER A 66 -6.81 22.40 -8.03
N TRP A 67 -5.82 22.90 -8.78
CA TRP A 67 -4.48 22.28 -8.91
C TRP A 67 -3.77 22.08 -7.56
N ASP A 68 -3.94 23.00 -6.62
CA ASP A 68 -3.43 22.92 -5.25
C ASP A 68 -3.97 21.70 -4.50
N ARG A 69 -5.29 21.45 -4.57
CA ARG A 69 -5.92 20.29 -3.92
C ARG A 69 -5.54 18.99 -4.58
N VAL A 70 -5.41 19.00 -5.91
CA VAL A 70 -4.97 17.82 -6.66
C VAL A 70 -3.54 17.46 -6.27
N ALA A 71 -2.62 18.41 -6.25
CA ALA A 71 -1.23 18.18 -5.84
C ALA A 71 -1.15 17.63 -4.40
N MET A 72 -1.91 18.23 -3.47
CA MET A 72 -1.96 17.74 -2.08
C MET A 72 -2.53 16.31 -1.99
N ALA A 73 -3.61 16.02 -2.71
CA ALA A 73 -4.21 14.70 -2.73
C ALA A 73 -3.28 13.64 -3.33
N VAL A 74 -2.53 13.96 -4.38
CA VAL A 74 -1.55 13.05 -4.99
C VAL A 74 -0.41 12.75 -4.02
N VAL A 75 0.15 13.78 -3.37
CA VAL A 75 1.24 13.59 -2.39
C VAL A 75 0.77 12.76 -1.20
N SER A 76 -0.39 13.09 -0.62
CA SER A 76 -0.98 12.32 0.48
C SER A 76 -1.25 10.87 0.06
N ALA A 77 -1.78 10.68 -1.14
CA ALA A 77 -2.04 9.36 -1.69
C ALA A 77 -0.78 8.51 -1.85
N CYS A 78 0.29 9.07 -2.41
CA CYS A 78 1.57 8.39 -2.55
C CYS A 78 2.15 8.00 -1.19
N LEU A 79 2.12 8.91 -0.21
CA LEU A 79 2.57 8.62 1.15
C LEU A 79 1.74 7.51 1.81
N GLY A 80 0.42 7.54 1.66
CA GLY A 80 -0.48 6.52 2.20
C GLY A 80 -0.19 5.13 1.61
N ILE A 81 0.02 5.04 0.30
CA ILE A 81 0.37 3.79 -0.39
C ILE A 81 1.73 3.27 0.08
N VAL A 82 2.74 4.14 0.23
CA VAL A 82 4.06 3.76 0.75
C VAL A 82 3.94 3.22 2.18
N CYS A 83 3.19 3.90 3.05
CA CYS A 83 2.95 3.43 4.42
C CYS A 83 2.28 2.05 4.44
N LEU A 84 1.25 1.85 3.61
CA LEU A 84 0.52 0.59 3.52
C LEU A 84 1.44 -0.53 3.00
N ALA A 85 2.22 -0.25 1.97
CA ALA A 85 3.19 -1.18 1.38
C ALA A 85 4.22 -1.62 2.40
N SER A 86 4.81 -0.67 3.12
CA SER A 86 5.81 -0.95 4.14
C SER A 86 5.25 -1.70 5.34
N SER A 87 3.99 -1.47 5.71
CA SER A 87 3.32 -2.25 6.76
C SER A 87 3.11 -3.71 6.35
N LEU A 88 2.62 -3.95 5.14
CA LEU A 88 2.35 -5.29 4.59
C LEU A 88 3.64 -6.09 4.37
N HIS A 89 4.69 -5.44 3.86
CA HIS A 89 5.98 -6.08 3.59
C HIS A 89 6.88 -6.16 4.82
N GLY A 90 6.64 -5.35 5.85
CA GLY A 90 7.49 -5.27 7.03
C GLY A 90 8.85 -4.63 6.75
N TYR A 91 8.92 -3.78 5.73
CA TYR A 91 10.16 -3.13 5.32
C TYR A 91 9.88 -1.72 4.78
N LEU A 92 10.62 -0.74 5.28
CA LEU A 92 10.61 0.63 4.75
C LEU A 92 12.05 1.05 4.39
N LEU A 93 12.90 1.30 5.39
CA LEU A 93 14.35 1.48 5.21
C LEU A 93 15.15 0.31 5.79
N ARG A 94 14.60 -0.30 6.84
CA ARG A 94 15.10 -1.51 7.50
C ARG A 94 13.92 -2.44 7.74
N ASN A 95 14.21 -3.64 8.25
CA ASN A 95 13.18 -4.53 8.77
C ASN A 95 12.39 -3.82 9.88
N SER A 96 11.08 -3.72 9.71
CA SER A 96 10.19 -2.99 10.60
C SER A 96 9.75 -3.86 11.77
N TYR A 97 9.87 -3.35 13.00
CA TYR A 97 9.28 -4.01 14.18
C TYR A 97 7.75 -4.12 14.03
N PHE A 98 7.13 -5.08 14.73
CA PHE A 98 5.68 -5.27 14.69
C PHE A 98 4.91 -3.97 15.05
N TRP A 99 5.42 -3.21 16.03
CA TRP A 99 4.83 -1.92 16.40
C TRP A 99 4.95 -0.85 15.29
N GLU A 100 6.11 -0.77 14.61
CA GLU A 100 6.30 0.12 13.45
C GLU A 100 5.33 -0.24 12.31
N ARG A 101 5.06 -1.53 12.09
CA ARG A 101 4.09 -1.99 11.09
C ARG A 101 2.67 -1.56 11.43
N ILE A 102 2.26 -1.64 12.70
CA ILE A 102 0.95 -1.17 13.15
C ILE A 102 0.82 0.35 12.96
N LEU A 103 1.86 1.11 13.33
CA LEU A 103 1.84 2.57 13.15
C LEU A 103 1.78 2.97 11.67
N LEU A 104 2.53 2.29 10.79
CA LEU A 104 2.46 2.51 9.35
C LEU A 104 1.09 2.15 8.77
N PHE A 105 0.46 1.08 9.27
CA PHE A 105 -0.90 0.72 8.88
C PHE A 105 -1.90 1.81 9.28
N ALA A 106 -1.81 2.30 10.51
CA ALA A 106 -2.65 3.40 10.99
C ALA A 106 -2.40 4.69 10.18
N ALA A 107 -1.14 5.03 9.90
CA ALA A 107 -0.78 6.18 9.07
C ALA A 107 -1.39 6.07 7.67
N ALA A 108 -1.32 4.89 7.05
CA ALA A 108 -1.92 4.62 5.75
C ALA A 108 -3.43 4.84 5.76
N LEU A 109 -4.15 4.33 6.76
CA LEU A 109 -5.60 4.49 6.85
C LEU A 109 -6.03 5.95 7.00
N VAL A 110 -5.27 6.74 7.76
CA VAL A 110 -5.54 8.17 7.95
C VAL A 110 -5.28 8.94 6.65
N LEU A 111 -4.24 8.58 5.88
CA LEU A 111 -3.87 9.22 4.60
C LEU A 111 -4.81 8.88 3.42
N ILE A 112 -5.68 7.87 3.54
CA ILE A 112 -6.63 7.51 2.46
C ILE A 112 -7.62 8.65 2.18
N LYS A 113 -7.98 9.43 3.21
CA LYS A 113 -8.90 10.56 3.09
C LYS A 113 -8.08 11.85 2.95
N PRO A 114 -8.07 12.49 1.76
CA PRO A 114 -7.36 13.74 1.58
C PRO A 114 -7.95 14.82 2.49
N GLY A 115 -7.11 15.50 3.26
CA GLY A 115 -7.53 16.56 4.17
C GLY A 115 -6.38 17.07 5.03
N VAL A 116 -6.28 18.38 5.21
CA VAL A 116 -5.13 19.02 5.89
C VAL A 116 -4.90 18.43 7.30
N GLY A 117 -5.96 18.16 8.05
CA GLY A 117 -5.86 17.57 9.40
C GLY A 117 -5.47 16.09 9.40
N THR A 118 -6.03 15.29 8.48
CA THR A 118 -5.70 13.86 8.36
C THR A 118 -4.29 13.68 7.82
N ASP A 119 -3.91 14.47 6.80
CA ASP A 119 -2.59 14.46 6.21
C ASP A 119 -1.50 14.84 7.23
N ALA A 120 -1.76 15.82 8.10
CA ALA A 120 -0.82 16.19 9.16
C ALA A 120 -0.59 15.05 10.17
N ILE A 121 -1.66 14.38 10.61
CA ILE A 121 -1.57 13.25 11.55
C ILE A 121 -0.85 12.07 10.88
N GLY A 122 -1.23 11.74 9.64
CA GLY A 122 -0.62 10.67 8.86
C GLY A 122 0.87 10.92 8.62
N LEU A 123 1.24 12.15 8.27
CA LEU A 123 2.63 12.56 8.10
C LEU A 123 3.40 12.49 9.42
N ALA A 124 2.82 12.93 10.53
CA ALA A 124 3.47 12.83 11.85
C ALA A 124 3.77 11.37 12.23
N LEU A 125 2.83 10.46 12.00
CA LEU A 125 3.03 9.03 12.24
C LEU A 125 4.11 8.45 11.31
N PHE A 126 4.09 8.81 10.03
CA PHE A 126 5.11 8.38 9.08
C PHE A 126 6.50 8.86 9.47
N VAL A 127 6.64 10.14 9.83
CA VAL A 127 7.92 10.74 10.27
C VAL A 127 8.40 10.09 11.57
N LEU A 128 7.51 9.80 12.51
CA LEU A 128 7.87 9.11 13.76
C LEU A 128 8.47 7.73 13.47
N VAL A 129 7.83 6.94 12.60
CA VAL A 129 8.38 5.64 12.19
C VAL A 129 9.68 5.80 11.40
N LEU A 130 9.75 6.78 10.50
CA LEU A 130 10.95 7.05 9.72
C LEU A 130 12.14 7.40 10.62
N LEU A 131 11.94 8.24 11.64
CA LEU A 131 12.95 8.60 12.63
C LEU A 131 13.34 7.40 13.49
N SER A 132 12.37 6.62 13.98
CA SER A 132 12.62 5.34 14.67
C SER A 132 13.50 4.42 13.82
N GLN A 133 13.24 4.34 12.52
CA GLN A 133 14.01 3.51 11.60
C GLN A 133 15.40 4.04 11.29
N ARG A 134 15.59 5.36 11.26
CA ARG A 134 16.91 5.98 11.05
C ARG A 134 17.80 5.92 12.29
N LEU A 135 17.21 6.02 13.49
CA LEU A 135 17.92 6.03 14.77
C LEU A 135 18.10 4.63 15.36
N GLY A 136 17.21 3.70 15.05
CA GLY A 136 17.24 2.33 15.55
C GLY A 136 18.24 1.44 14.80
N ARG A 137 19.10 0.73 15.54
CA ARG A 137 19.93 -0.36 14.98
C ARG A 137 19.03 -1.44 14.39
N GLY A 138 19.35 -1.94 13.18
CA GLY A 138 18.53 -2.91 12.45
C GLY A 138 18.15 -4.12 13.30
N VAL A 139 16.91 -4.61 13.15
CA VAL A 139 16.44 -5.81 13.85
C VAL A 139 17.23 -7.02 13.33
N PRO A 140 17.91 -7.79 14.20
CA PRO A 140 18.59 -9.01 13.78
C PRO A 140 17.56 -10.03 13.23
N GLU A 141 17.92 -10.76 12.17
CA GLU A 141 17.08 -11.76 11.48
C GLU A 141 16.53 -12.89 12.37
N THR A 142 17.03 -13.04 13.60
CA THR A 142 16.73 -14.16 14.52
C THR A 142 15.29 -14.20 15.06
N ALA A 143 14.46 -13.17 14.84
CA ALA A 143 13.05 -13.21 15.24
C ALA A 143 12.13 -13.97 14.26
N ARG A 144 12.65 -14.45 13.11
CA ARG A 144 11.86 -15.15 12.08
C ARG A 144 11.64 -16.64 12.33
N GLU A 145 12.32 -17.27 13.29
CA GLU A 145 12.25 -18.72 13.48
C GLU A 145 11.16 -19.18 14.46
N VAL A 146 10.42 -18.25 15.09
CA VAL A 146 9.48 -18.59 16.19
C VAL A 146 8.06 -18.04 15.98
N ALA A 147 7.73 -17.50 14.80
CA ALA A 147 6.39 -16.99 14.48
C ALA A 147 5.88 -17.54 13.15
#